data_AF-A0A356FTN8-F1
#
_entry.id   AF-A0A356FTN8-F1
#
_cell.length_a   1.000
_cell.length_b   1.000
_cell.length_c   1.000
_cell.angle_alpha   90.00
_cell.angle_beta   90.00
_cell.angle_gamma   90.00
#
_symmetry.space_group_name_H-M   'P 1'
#
loop_
_entity.id
_entity.type
_entity.pdbx_description
1 polymer ?
#
loop_
_entity_poly.entity_id
_entity_poly.type
_entity_poly.pdbx_seq_one_letter_code
_entity_poly.pdbx_strand_id
1 'polypeptide(L)' 'MEKAKKCILVGWDGADWLIAKPLLEAGRLPQLQAMIDNGVSGDLLSMPPYISPMLWNTIAT' A
#
# COMPACT_ATOMS: atom_id res chain seq x y z
N MET A 1 -0.18 26.09 -20.32
CA MET A 1 -0.88 24.90 -19.77
C MET A 1 -0.20 24.56 -18.46
N GLU A 2 -0.97 24.37 -17.40
CA GLU A 2 -0.42 23.93 -16.11
C GLU A 2 0.10 22.50 -16.24
N LYS A 3 1.27 22.22 -15.66
CA LYS A 3 1.90 20.90 -15.78
C LYS A 3 1.15 19.92 -14.88
N ALA A 4 0.75 18.77 -15.42
CA ALA A 4 0.07 17.74 -14.62
C ALA A 4 0.91 17.37 -13.38
N LYS A 5 0.24 17.18 -12.23
CA LYS A 5 0.90 16.74 -11.01
C LYS A 5 1.52 15.36 -11.23
N LYS A 6 2.76 15.18 -10.79
CA LYS A 6 3.42 13.87 -10.84
C LYS A 6 2.76 12.94 -9.82
N CYS A 7 2.44 11.72 -10.23
CA CYS A 7 1.92 10.66 -9.38
C CYS A 7 2.96 9.53 -9.30
N ILE A 8 3.09 8.91 -8.12
CA ILE A 8 3.91 7.72 -7.90
C ILE A 8 2.99 6.66 -7.31
N LEU A 9 3.01 5.47 -7.90
CA LEU A 9 2.39 4.26 -7.37
C LEU A 9 3.49 3.33 -6.87
N VAL A 10 3.38 2.88 -5.61
CA VAL A 10 4.35 1.98 -4.97
C VAL A 10 3.68 0.64 -4.71
N GLY A 11 4.21 -0.41 -5.32
CA GLY A 11 3.84 -1.78 -4.99
C GLY A 11 4.69 -2.30 -3.83
N TRP A 12 4.05 -2.67 -2.72
CA TRP A 12 4.71 -3.26 -1.56
C TRP A 12 4.23 -4.70 -1.37
N ASP A 13 5.06 -5.66 -1.78
CA ASP A 13 4.75 -7.08 -1.62
C ASP A 13 4.86 -7.54 -0.16
N GLY A 14 3.94 -8.39 0.28
CA GLY A 14 3.89 -8.91 1.66
C GLY A 14 3.51 -7.89 2.74
N ALA A 15 2.96 -6.73 2.37
CA ALA A 15 2.55 -5.66 3.29
C ALA A 15 1.24 -6.00 4.03
N ASP A 16 1.27 -7.05 4.85
CA ASP A 16 0.10 -7.55 5.56
C ASP A 16 -0.21 -6.73 6.83
N TRP A 17 -1.48 -6.41 7.06
CA TRP A 17 -1.93 -5.69 8.25
C TRP A 17 -1.69 -6.44 9.56
N LEU A 18 -1.65 -7.77 9.54
CA LEU A 18 -1.30 -8.60 10.70
C LEU A 18 0.14 -8.36 11.16
N ILE A 19 1.02 -7.92 10.26
CA ILE A 19 2.42 -7.57 10.57
C ILE A 19 2.55 -6.06 10.80
N ALA A 20 1.93 -5.25 9.94
CA ALA A 20 2.07 -3.80 9.99
C ALA A 20 1.46 -3.19 11.27
N LYS A 21 0.30 -3.67 11.73
CA LYS A 21 -0.38 -3.12 12.91
C LYS A 21 0.44 -3.23 14.20
N PRO A 22 0.98 -4.41 14.60
CA PRO A 22 1.85 -4.50 15.77
C PRO A 22 3.10 -3.61 15.68
N LEU A 23 3.66 -3.46 14.47
CA LEU A 23 4.83 -2.60 14.27
C LEU A 23 4.49 -1.10 14.34
N LEU A 24 3.30 -0.69 13.87
CA LEU A 24 2.79 0.66 14.03
C LEU A 24 2.57 0.98 15.52
N GLU A 25 1.91 0.08 16.25
CA GLU A 25 1.68 0.21 17.70
C GLU A 25 2.99 0.32 18.49
N ALA A 26 4.01 -0.44 18.09
CA ALA A 26 5.35 -0.36 18.68
C ALA A 26 6.17 0.85 18.23
N GLY A 27 5.62 1.76 17.41
CA GLY A 27 6.32 2.94 16.90
C GLY A 27 7.45 2.63 15.91
N ARG A 28 7.45 1.43 15.30
CA ARG A 28 8.53 0.93 14.44
C ARG A 28 8.37 1.27 12.96
N LEU A 29 7.21 1.82 12.56
CA LEU A 29 6.92 2.25 11.19
C LEU A 29 6.47 3.73 11.13
N PRO A 30 7.32 4.70 11.56
CA PRO A 30 6.89 6.09 11.73
C PRO A 30 6.48 6.76 10.41
N GLN A 31 7.10 6.38 9.28
CA GLN A 31 6.73 6.91 7.96
C GLN A 31 5.38 6.35 7.48
N LEU A 32 5.09 5.08 7.77
CA LEU A 32 3.79 4.49 7.45
C LEU A 32 2.69 5.12 8.31
N GLN A 33 2.94 5.33 9.60
CA GLN A 33 2.02 6.04 10.48
C GLN A 33 1.68 7.43 9.93
N ALA A 34 2.69 8.21 9.55
CA ALA A 34 2.48 9.53 8.97
C ALA A 34 1.66 9.50 7.65
N MET A 35 1.84 8.47 6.81
CA MET A 35 1.04 8.29 5.59
C MET A 35 -0.43 7.96 5.90
N ILE A 36 -0.69 7.17 6.94
CA ILE A 36 -2.05 6.85 7.39
C ILE A 36 -2.72 8.10 7.96
N ASP A 37 -2.03 8.84 8.84
CA ASP A 37 -2.59 10.01 9.53
C ASP A 37 -2.93 11.17 8.56
N ASN A 38 -2.18 11.30 7.46
CA ASN A 38 -2.37 12.35 6.46
C ASN A 38 -3.06 11.85 5.18
N GLY A 39 -3.58 10.62 5.18
CA GLY A 39 -4.08 9.94 3.99
C GLY A 39 -5.30 9.08 4.27
N VAL A 40 -5.46 8.04 3.44
CA VAL A 40 -6.53 7.05 3.56
C VAL A 40 -5.92 5.67 3.45
N SER A 41 -6.34 4.76 4.33
CA SER A 41 -5.95 3.36 4.33
C SER A 41 -7.18 2.46 4.51
N GLY A 42 -7.07 1.22 4.07
CA GLY A 42 -8.14 0.24 4.17
C GLY A 42 -7.74 -1.10 3.57
N ASP A 43 -8.64 -2.07 3.69
CA ASP A 43 -8.44 -3.39 3.10
C ASP A 43 -8.70 -3.34 1.58
N LEU A 44 -7.78 -3.91 0.81
CA LEU A 44 -7.95 -4.10 -0.63
C LEU A 44 -8.25 -5.58 -0.90
N LEU A 45 -9.38 -5.86 -1.53
CA LEU A 45 -9.75 -7.23 -1.86
C LEU A 45 -8.83 -7.79 -2.95
N SER A 46 -8.18 -8.91 -2.66
CA SER A 46 -7.33 -9.62 -3.63
C SER A 46 -8.14 -10.48 -4.59
N MET A 47 -7.55 -10.85 -5.73
CA MET A 47 -8.19 -11.69 -6.75
C MET A 47 -7.51 -13.06 -6.83
N PRO A 48 -8.26 -14.17 -6.73
CA PRO A 48 -7.68 -15.50 -6.93
C PRO A 48 -7.31 -15.71 -8.42
N PRO A 49 -6.23 -16.45 -8.72
CA PRO A 49 -5.27 -17.06 -7.79
C PRO A 49 -4.30 -16.03 -7.20
N TYR A 50 -3.93 -16.20 -5.92
CA TYR A 50 -3.06 -15.29 -5.17
C TYR A 50 -1.58 -15.47 -5.53
N ILE A 51 -1.23 -15.24 -6.80
CA ILE A 51 0.15 -15.27 -7.28
C ILE A 51 0.60 -13.88 -7.70
N SER A 52 1.73 -13.43 -7.15
CA SER A 52 2.22 -12.05 -7.27
C SER A 52 2.27 -11.54 -8.72
N PRO A 53 2.77 -12.29 -9.73
CA PRO A 53 2.81 -11.79 -11.10
C PRO A 53 1.44 -11.46 -11.70
N MET A 54 0.36 -12.13 -11.28
CA MET A 54 -0.98 -11.82 -11.75
C MET A 54 -1.57 -10.60 -11.04
N LEU A 55 -1.42 -10.54 -9.71
CA LEU A 55 -1.95 -9.44 -8.91
C LEU A 55 -1.33 -8.09 -9.31
N TRP A 56 -0.01 -8.04 -9.53
CA TRP A 56 0.66 -6.80 -9.93
C TRP A 56 0.18 -6.28 -11.29
N ASN A 57 -0.10 -7.16 -12.24
CA ASN A 57 -0.65 -6.74 -13.53
C ASN A 57 -2.02 -6.08 -13.39
N THR A 58 -2.86 -6.58 -12.48
CA THR A 58 -4.21 -6.03 -12.26
C THR A 58 -4.22 -4.65 -11.59
N ILE A 59 -3.12 -4.27 -10.94
CA ILE A 59 -2.94 -2.92 -10.38
C ILE A 59 -2.45 -1.95 -11.46
N ALA A 60 -1.71 -2.46 -12.45
CA ALA A 60 -1.10 -1.66 -13.50
C ALA A 60 -2.05 -1.35 -14.69
N THR A 61 -3.17 -2.07 -14.84
CA THR A 61 -4.09 -1.99 -15.97
C THR A 61 -5.54 -1.83 -15.53
#